data_AF-A0A7X4ECC1-F1
#
_entry.id   AF-A0A7X4ECC1-F1
#
_cell.length_a   1.000
_cell.length_b   1.000
_cell.length_c   1.000
_cell.angle_alpha   90.00
_cell.angle_beta   90.00
_cell.angle_gamma   90.00
#
_symmetry.space_group_name_H-M   'P 1'
#
loop_
_entity.id
_entity.type
_entity.pdbx_description
1 polymer ?
#
loop_
_entity_poly.entity_id
_entity_poly.type
_entity_poly.pdbx_seq_one_letter_code
_entity_poly.pdbx_strand_id
1 'polypeptide(L)' 'MTLAEVRATREVDFVVQAGKHIVAIEVKGGHARHALPGITAFAQAFQPTRKLLVGGDGLAVETFLSMPVEDWLRT' A
#
# COMPACT_ATOMS: atom_id res chain seq x y z
N MET A 1 32.36 2.23 -6.19
CA MET A 1 30.99 2.06 -6.73
C MET A 1 30.04 2.03 -5.55
N THR A 2 29.59 3.20 -5.12
CA THR A 2 28.75 3.34 -3.92
C THR A 2 27.38 2.81 -4.24
N LEU A 3 26.97 1.76 -3.52
CA LEU A 3 25.56 1.39 -3.38
C LEU A 3 24.83 2.66 -2.97
N ALA A 4 24.06 3.24 -3.88
CA ALA A 4 23.08 4.23 -3.51
C ALA A 4 22.27 3.58 -2.40
N GLU A 5 22.38 4.14 -1.20
CA GLU A 5 21.46 3.87 -0.11
C GLU A 5 20.08 3.98 -0.74
N VAL A 6 19.38 2.85 -0.86
CA VAL A 6 17.94 2.89 -1.09
C VAL A 6 17.42 3.62 0.13
N ARG A 7 17.25 4.94 0.01
CA ARG A 7 16.57 5.73 1.02
C ARG A 7 15.21 5.07 1.15
N ALA A 8 14.95 4.49 2.32
CA ALA A 8 13.61 4.04 2.66
C ALA A 8 12.71 5.28 2.65
N THR A 9 12.08 5.54 1.50
CA THR A 9 11.13 6.63 1.36
C THR A 9 9.94 6.30 2.26
N ARG A 10 9.43 7.30 2.96
CA ARG A 10 8.24 7.17 3.81
C ARG A 10 7.00 7.51 2.99
N GLU A 11 6.92 6.96 1.79
CA GLU A 11 5.84 7.17 0.84
C GLU A 11 5.04 5.88 0.65
N VAL A 12 3.85 6.00 0.07
CA VAL A 12 3.03 4.87 -0.38
C VAL A 12 2.80 5.07 -1.88
N ASP A 13 2.63 3.98 -2.63
CA ASP A 13 2.50 4.07 -4.10
C ASP A 13 1.23 4.83 -4.52
N PHE A 14 0.10 4.52 -3.88
CA PHE A 14 -1.18 5.18 -4.17
C PHE A 14 -2.00 5.44 -2.92
N VAL A 15 -2.81 6.49 -2.99
CA VAL A 15 -3.81 6.84 -1.98
C VAL A 15 -5.16 7.02 -2.67
N VAL A 16 -6.20 6.40 -2.13
CA VAL A 16 -7.59 6.67 -2.51
C VAL A 16 -8.28 7.40 -1.37
N GLN A 17 -8.97 8.49 -1.70
CA GLN A 17 -9.80 9.22 -0.74
C GLN A 17 -11.23 9.35 -1.28
N ALA A 18 -12.19 8.88 -0.50
CA ALA A 18 -13.62 9.00 -0.78
C ALA A 18 -14.33 9.51 0.48
N GLY A 19 -14.56 10.82 0.54
CA GLY A 19 -15.05 11.50 1.75
C GLY A 19 -14.08 11.29 2.92
N LYS A 20 -14.57 10.65 3.98
CA LYS A 20 -13.78 10.31 5.18
C LYS A 20 -12.97 9.02 5.06
N HIS A 21 -13.18 8.24 4.00
CA HIS A 21 -12.46 6.98 3.81
C HIS A 21 -11.14 7.26 3.11
N ILE A 22 -10.04 6.81 3.72
CA ILE A 22 -8.69 6.91 3.18
C ILE A 22 -8.14 5.50 3.07
N VAL A 23 -7.67 5.13 1.89
CA VAL A 23 -7.05 3.83 1.63
C VAL A 23 -5.63 4.05 1.13
N ALA A 24 -4.67 3.40 1.78
CA ALA A 24 -3.29 3.33 1.29
C ALA A 24 -3.13 2.05 0.46
N ILE A 25 -2.51 2.16 -0.71
CA ILE A 25 -2.23 1.02 -1.59
C ILE A 25 -0.73 0.97 -1.86
N GLU A 26 -0.15 -0.20 -1.63
CA GLU A 26 1.24 -0.53 -1.93
C GLU A 26 1.26 -1.71 -2.92
N VAL A 27 2.06 -1.65 -3.98
CA VAL A 27 2.13 -2.69 -5.03
C VAL A 27 3.51 -3.34 -5.04
N LYS A 28 3.55 -4.68 -5.08
CA LYS A 28 4.79 -5.46 -5.08
C LYS A 28 4.83 -6.49 -6.19
N GLY A 29 5.92 -6.47 -6.97
CA GLY A 29 6.20 -7.42 -8.06
C GLY A 29 6.85 -8.75 -7.65
N GLY A 30 7.00 -9.07 -6.35
CA GLY A 30 7.65 -10.32 -5.92
C GLY A 30 7.58 -10.61 -4.42
N HIS A 31 8.11 -11.78 -4.00
CA HIS A 31 8.15 -12.25 -2.61
C HIS A 31 9.23 -11.52 -1.78
N ALA A 32 9.05 -10.23 -1.55
CA ALA A 32 9.93 -9.48 -0.67
C ALA A 32 9.17 -9.00 0.57
N ARG A 33 9.33 -9.73 1.67
CA ARG A 33 9.01 -9.27 3.03
C ARG A 33 10.05 -8.26 3.50
N HIS A 34 10.10 -7.12 2.84
CA HIS A 34 10.74 -5.94 3.42
C HIS A 34 9.77 -5.27 4.37
N ALA A 35 10.32 -4.65 5.42
CA ALA A 35 9.59 -3.69 6.23
C ALA A 35 8.85 -2.71 5.32
N LEU A 36 7.64 -2.29 5.72
CA LEU A 36 6.81 -1.33 5.00
C LEU A 36 6.84 0.02 5.73
N PRO A 37 7.98 0.73 5.74
CA PRO A 37 8.12 1.99 6.47
C PRO A 37 7.17 3.06 5.93
N GLY A 38 6.90 3.06 4.63
CA GLY A 38 5.91 3.90 3.96
C GLY A 38 4.51 3.74 4.53
N ILE A 39 3.94 2.54 4.42
CA ILE A 39 2.62 2.22 5.00
C ILE A 39 2.57 2.47 6.51
N THR A 40 3.66 2.21 7.24
CA THR A 40 3.71 2.45 8.69
C THR A 40 3.63 3.94 9.01
N ALA A 41 4.46 4.76 8.36
CA ALA A 41 4.46 6.21 8.53
C ALA A 41 3.12 6.82 8.07
N PHE A 42 2.57 6.35 6.95
CA PHE A 42 1.27 6.77 6.45
C PHE A 42 0.15 6.45 7.44
N ALA A 43 0.16 5.24 8.01
CA ALA A 43 -0.85 4.84 8.99
C ALA A 43 -0.82 5.71 10.25
N GLN A 44 0.37 6.08 10.72
CA GLN A 44 0.54 6.99 11.86
C GLN A 44 0.03 8.40 11.56
N ALA A 45 0.31 8.93 10.37
CA ALA A 45 -0.04 10.30 10.01
C ALA A 45 -1.53 10.46 9.65
N PHE A 46 -2.12 9.49 8.95
CA PHE A 46 -3.43 9.67 8.30
C PHE A 46 -4.52 8.72 8.79
N GLN A 47 -4.19 7.70 9.58
CA GLN A 47 -5.16 6.74 10.14
C GLN A 47 -6.11 6.18 9.06
N PRO A 48 -5.58 5.58 7.97
CA PRO A 48 -6.39 5.14 6.86
C PRO A 48 -7.41 4.09 7.31
N THR A 49 -8.59 4.15 6.69
CA THR A 49 -9.64 3.14 6.86
C THR A 49 -9.16 1.77 6.44
N ARG A 50 -8.31 1.68 5.40
CA ARG A 50 -7.77 0.41 4.93
C ARG A 50 -6.35 0.55 4.39
N LYS A 51 -5.59 -0.54 4.45
CA LYS A 51 -4.27 -0.69 3.82
C LYS A 51 -4.33 -1.89 2.89
N LEU A 52 -4.11 -1.68 1.59
CA LEU A 52 -4.08 -2.72 0.57
C LEU A 52 -2.62 -2.96 0.16
N LEU A 53 -2.12 -4.15 0.42
CA LEU A 53 -0.84 -4.62 -0.12
C LEU A 53 -1.17 -5.51 -1.31
N VAL A 54 -0.79 -5.12 -2.52
CA VAL A 54 -1.14 -5.80 -3.77
C VAL A 54 0.09 -6.52 -4.32
N GLY A 55 -0.06 -7.80 -4.65
CA GLY A 55 1.02 -8.67 -5.10
C GLY A 55 1.92 -9.22 -3.98
N GLY A 56 2.90 -10.05 -4.36
CA GLY A 56 3.76 -10.76 -3.40
C GLY A 56 2.97 -11.62 -2.41
N ASP A 57 3.20 -11.40 -1.10
CA ASP A 57 2.48 -12.07 -0.01
C ASP A 57 1.16 -11.35 0.38
N GLY A 58 0.74 -10.33 -0.37
CA GLY A 58 -0.49 -9.55 -0.13
C GLY A 58 -1.71 -10.07 -0.89
N LEU A 59 -2.61 -9.14 -1.24
CA LEU A 59 -3.76 -9.38 -2.12
C LEU A 59 -3.27 -9.68 -3.54
N ALA A 60 -3.66 -10.81 -4.12
CA ALA A 60 -3.31 -11.14 -5.50
C ALA A 60 -3.73 -10.03 -6.47
N VAL A 61 -2.89 -9.77 -7.49
CA VAL A 61 -3.10 -8.67 -8.45
C VAL A 61 -4.43 -8.86 -9.19
N GLU A 62 -4.73 -10.08 -9.62
CA GLU A 62 -5.97 -10.44 -10.32
C GLU A 62 -7.19 -10.17 -9.44
N THR A 63 -7.11 -10.53 -8.15
CA THR A 63 -8.18 -10.26 -7.18
C THR A 63 -8.35 -8.75 -6.99
N PHE A 64 -7.27 -7.99 -6.87
CA PHE A 64 -7.32 -6.54 -6.73
C PHE A 64 -7.98 -5.86 -7.94
N LEU A 65 -7.55 -6.23 -9.15
CA LEU A 65 -8.06 -5.63 -10.40
C LEU A 65 -9.52 -6.02 -10.70
N SER A 66 -9.97 -7.17 -10.19
CA SER A 66 -11.35 -7.64 -10.35
C SER A 66 -12.29 -7.21 -9.22
N MET A 67 -11.75 -6.61 -8.15
CA MET A 67 -12.52 -6.15 -7.00
C MET A 67 -13.30 -4.88 -7.40
N PRO A 68 -14.63 -4.81 -7.17
CA PRO A 68 -15.38 -3.56 -7.30
C PRO A 68 -14.71 -2.44 -6.50
N VAL A 69 -14.60 -1.25 -7.07
CA VAL A 69 -13.84 -0.15 -6.46
C VAL A 69 -14.40 0.27 -5.10
N GLU A 70 -15.72 0.12 -4.91
CA GLU A 70 -16.40 0.36 -3.65
C GLU A 70 -15.90 -0.56 -2.53
N ASP A 71 -15.49 -1.78 -2.89
CA ASP A 71 -14.98 -2.76 -1.93
C ASP A 71 -13.55 -2.43 -1.48
N TRP A 72 -12.85 -1.52 -2.17
CA TRP A 72 -11.56 -1.01 -1.69
C TRP A 72 -11.74 -0.21 -0.40
N LEU A 73 -12.90 0.45 -0.24
CA LEU A 73 -13.22 1.35 0.87
C LEU A 73 -13.74 0.64 2.13
N ARG A 74 -14.07 -0.66 2.04
CA ARG A 74 -14.59 -1.46 3.15
C ARG A 74 -13.45 -2.05 3.99
N THR A 75 -13.59 -2.06 5.32
CA THR A 75 -12.64 -2.67 6.27
C THR A 75 -12.68 -4.18 6.23
#